data_AF-A0A4Y7RXA7-F1
#
_entry.id   AF-A0A4Y7RXA7-F1
#
_cell.length_a   1.000
_cell.length_b   1.000
_cell.length_c   1.000
_cell.angle_alpha   90.00
_cell.angle_beta   90.00
_cell.angle_gamma   90.00
#
_symmetry.space_group_name_H-M   'P 1'
#
loop_
_entity.id
_entity.type
_entity.pdbx_description
1 polymer ?
#
loop_
_entity_poly.entity_id
_entity_poly.type
_entity_poly.pdbx_seq_one_letter_code
_entity_poly.pdbx_strand_id
1 'polypeptide(L)' 'MDNVFCGARAYVAFQVRVCPELKERLERRSTETGLSQRAIVADALRYYLRRSGSSGKPARNYAR' A
#
# COMPACT_ATOMS: atom_id res chain seq x y z
N MET A 1 -29.37 -8.68 20.87
CA MET A 1 -27.90 -8.87 20.92
C MET A 1 -27.50 -9.22 19.51
N ASP A 2 -27.31 -8.19 18.70
CA ASP A 2 -27.27 -8.33 17.24
C ASP A 2 -25.85 -8.51 16.75
N ASN A 3 -25.71 -9.58 15.97
CA ASN A 3 -24.50 -10.09 15.35
C ASN A 3 -23.57 -9.00 14.84
N VAL A 4 -22.45 -8.82 15.53
CA VAL A 4 -21.27 -8.16 14.98
C VAL A 4 -20.83 -9.00 13.79
N PHE A 5 -21.18 -8.57 12.57
CA PHE A 5 -20.52 -9.02 11.36
C PHE A 5 -19.03 -8.67 11.51
N CYS A 6 -18.25 -9.60 12.04
CA CYS A 6 -16.80 -9.62 11.88
C CYS A 6 -16.53 -9.78 10.38
N GLY A 7 -16.60 -8.67 9.64
CA GLY A 7 -16.19 -8.61 8.24
C GLY A 7 -14.78 -9.15 8.15
N ALA A 8 -14.63 -10.34 7.58
CA ALA A 8 -13.35 -11.00 7.43
C ALA A 8 -12.42 -10.05 6.67
N ARG A 9 -11.49 -9.40 7.38
CA ARG A 9 -10.42 -8.62 6.76
C ARG A 9 -9.54 -9.63 6.03
N ALA A 10 -9.74 -9.76 4.73
CA ALA A 10 -8.84 -10.53 3.89
C ALA A 10 -7.45 -9.89 3.97
N TYR A 11 -6.53 -10.53 4.70
CA TYR A 11 -5.15 -10.09 4.78
C TYR A 11 -4.41 -10.60 3.56
N VAL A 12 -4.28 -9.75 2.55
CA VAL A 12 -3.45 -10.03 1.38
C VAL A 12 -2.01 -9.66 1.70
N ALA A 13 -1.10 -10.62 1.58
CA ALA A 13 0.34 -10.40 1.64
C ALA A 13 0.93 -10.61 0.24
N PHE A 14 1.82 -9.72 -0.16
CA PHE A 14 2.52 -9.82 -1.43
C PHE A 14 3.97 -9.35 -1.25
N GLN A 15 4.87 -9.95 -2.02
CA GLN A 15 6.26 -9.53 -2.07
C GLN A 15 6.45 -8.55 -3.22
N VAL A 16 7.16 -7.45 -2.98
CA VAL A 16 7.46 -6.44 -4.00
C VAL A 16 8.96 -6.34 -4.16
N ARG A 17 9.41 -6.35 -5.41
CA ARG A 17 10.79 -5.98 -5.75
C ARG A 17 10.85 -4.48 -5.91
N VAL A 18 11.72 -3.83 -5.14
CA VAL A 18 11.98 -2.39 -5.20
C VAL A 18 13.46 -2.17 -5.51
N CYS A 19 13.77 -0.99 -6.07
CA CYS A 19 15.16 -0.59 -6.26
C CYS A 19 15.89 -0.53 -4.91
N PRO A 20 17.20 -0.88 -4.86
CA PRO A 20 17.97 -0.86 -3.63
C PRO A 20 17.96 0.52 -2.96
N GLU A 21 18.11 1.60 -3.74
CA GLU A 21 18.03 2.97 -3.23
C GLU A 21 16.68 3.28 -2.56
N LEU A 22 15.57 2.78 -3.13
CA LEU A 22 14.25 2.99 -2.57
C LEU A 22 14.07 2.21 -1.26
N LYS A 23 14.67 1.02 -1.16
CA LYS A 23 14.68 0.23 0.08
C LYS A 23 15.43 0.98 1.18
N GLU A 24 16.63 1.48 0.91
CA GLU A 24 17.43 2.22 1.89
C GLU A 24 16.70 3.48 2.39
N ARG A 25 16.04 4.20 1.48
CA ARG A 25 15.22 5.36 1.85
C ARG A 25 14.03 4.99 2.73
N LEU A 26 13.40 3.83 2.45
CA LEU A 26 12.30 3.32 3.27
C LEU A 26 12.78 2.91 4.67
N GLU A 27 13.95 2.26 4.75
CA GLU A 27 14.59 1.87 6.02
C GLU A 27 14.93 3.10 6.85
N ARG A 28 15.61 4.10 6.28
CA ARG A 28 15.93 5.36 6.95
C ARG A 28 14.66 6.04 7.47
N ARG A 29 13.63 6.16 6.63
CA ARG A 29 12.37 6.80 7.01
C ARG A 29 11.63 6.04 8.12
N SER A 30 11.73 4.71 8.13
CA SER A 30 11.19 3.87 9.20
C SER A 30 11.87 4.17 10.54
N THR A 31 13.20 4.32 10.54
CA THR A 31 13.96 4.71 11.73
C THR A 31 13.62 6.12 12.20
N GLU A 32 13.55 7.09 11.28
CA GLU A 32 13.29 8.50 11.62
C GLU A 32 11.88 8.73 12.18
N THR A 33 10.88 8.05 11.63
CA THR A 33 9.47 8.24 12.02
C THR A 33 9.02 7.30 13.15
N GLY A 34 9.81 6.27 13.47
CA GLY A 34 9.41 5.18 14.37
C GLY A 34 8.28 4.30 13.82
N LEU A 35 7.86 4.52 12.56
CA LEU A 35 6.81 3.73 11.92
C LEU A 35 7.39 2.49 11.25
N SER A 36 6.63 1.40 11.26
CA SER A 36 7.00 0.20 10.48
C SER A 36 7.04 0.52 8.98
N GLN A 37 7.98 -0.10 8.27
CA GLN A 37 8.06 -0.01 6.80
C GLN A 37 6.72 -0.35 6.13
N ARG A 38 5.99 -1.34 6.67
CA ARG A 38 4.65 -1.71 6.20
C ARG A 38 3.66 -0.55 6.31
N ALA A 39 3.65 0.16 7.44
CA ALA A 39 2.73 1.28 7.65
C ALA A 39 3.04 2.41 6.67
N ILE A 40 4.32 2.71 6.44
CA ILE A 40 4.78 3.73 5.48
C ILE A 40 4.36 3.35 4.05
N VAL A 41 4.57 2.09 3.65
CA VAL A 41 4.16 1.61 2.31
C VAL A 41 2.65 1.61 2.15
N ALA A 42 1.91 1.17 3.16
CA ALA A 42 0.44 1.14 3.12
C ALA A 42 -0.15 2.55 2.99
N ASP A 43 0.40 3.53 3.72
CA ASP A 43 -0.01 4.93 3.62
C ASP A 43 0.33 5.53 2.25
N ALA A 44 1.55 5.29 1.75
CA ALA A 44 1.97 5.74 0.42
C ALA A 44 1.09 5.15 -0.70
N LEU A 45 0.77 3.85 -0.63
CA LEU A 45 -0.14 3.20 -1.56
C LEU A 45 -1.55 3.77 -1.46
N ARG A 46 -2.06 4.01 -0.25
CA ARG A 46 -3.37 4.63 -0.04
C ARG A 46 -3.42 6.04 -0.65
N TYR A 47 -2.38 6.84 -0.44
CA TYR A 47 -2.26 8.17 -1.04
C TYR A 47 -2.24 8.09 -2.57
N TYR A 48 -1.43 7.19 -3.13
CA TYR A 48 -1.33 6.99 -4.58
C TYR A 48 -2.67 6.55 -5.18
N LEU A 49 -3.33 5.55 -4.60
CA LEU A 49 -4.61 5.03 -5.09
C LEU A 49 -5.74 6.05 -4.97
N ARG A 50 -5.79 6.82 -3.88
CA ARG A 50 -6.76 7.91 -3.71
C ARG A 50 -6.55 9.01 -4.77
N ARG A 51 -5.30 9.30 -5.11
CA ARG A 51 -4.95 10.28 -6.15
C ARG A 51 -5.20 9.74 -7.56
N SER A 52 -4.91 8.46 -7.82
CA SER A 52 -5.14 7.82 -9.12
C SER A 52 -6.62 7.60 -9.41
N GLY A 53 -7.45 7.40 -8.38
CA GLY A 53 -8.90 7.39 -8.49
C GLY A 53 -9.51 8.74 -8.91
N SER A 54 -8.75 9.85 -8.78
CA SER A 54 -9.17 11.17 -9.27
C SER A 54 -8.79 11.42 -10.73
N SER A 55 -7.92 10.58 -11.32
CA SER A 55 -7.71 10.58 -12.77
C SER A 55 -8.51 9.44 -13.38
N GLY A 56 -9.71 9.75 -13.87
CA GLY A 56 -10.55 8.82 -14.64
C GLY A 56 -9.90 8.43 -15.97
N LYS A 57 -8.79 7.69 -15.93
CA LYS A 57 -8.27 6.96 -17.08
C LYS A 57 -8.42 5.48 -16.76
N PRO A 58 -9.34 4.76 -17.43
CA PRO A 58 -9.47 3.33 -17.22
C PRO A 58 -8.09 2.70 -17.47
N ALA A 59 -7.67 1.83 -16.54
CA ALA A 59 -6.48 1.01 -16.70
C ALA A 59 -6.58 0.36 -18.08
N ARG A 60 -5.71 0.77 -18.99
CA ARG A 60 -5.62 0.23 -20.33
C ARG A 60 -5.22 -1.23 -20.12
N ASN A 61 -6.17 -2.14 -20.28
CA ASN A 61 -5.95 -3.57 -20.18
C ASN A 61 -4.83 -3.95 -21.15
N TYR A 62 -3.64 -4.22 -20.62
CA TYR A 62 -2.58 -4.91 -21.34
C TYR A 62 -2.79 -6.41 -21.11
N ALA A 63 -3.94 -6.93 -21.57
CA ALA A 63 -4.11 -8.35 -21.78
C ALA A 63 -3.69 -8.63 -23.22
N ARG A 64 -2.65 -9.45 -23.37
CA ARG A 64 -2.15 -9.96 -24.64
C ARG A 64 -2.60 -11.40 -24.78
#